data_AF-A0A960UCD4-F1
#
_entry.id   AF-A0A960UCD4-F1
#
_cell.length_a   1.000
_cell.length_b   1.000
_cell.length_c   1.000
_cell.angle_alpha   90.00
_cell.angle_beta   90.00
_cell.angle_gamma   90.00
#
_symmetry.space_group_name_H-M   'P 1'
#
loop_
_entity.id
_entity.type
_entity.pdbx_description
1 polymer ?
#
loop_
_entity_poly.entity_id
_entity_poly.type
_entity_poly.pdbx_seq_one_letter_code
_entity_poly.pdbx_strand_id
1 'polypeptide(L)'
;MSDASTTATAPARRPHLLLADDDYEMRKLLRWSLEHAGYRVTECPDGHTLLKKLEAETGGGDGERYDLIVTDVRMPGVTGTEALRQGWLRGDWPPVILITAFPDPELRERALRLGAQA
;
A
#
# COMPACT_ATOMS: atom_id res chain seq x y z
N MET A 1 30.35 34.32 20.87
CA MET A 1 29.60 34.24 19.60
C MET A 1 29.23 32.77 19.43
N SER A 2 27.92 32.51 19.45
CA SER A 2 27.27 31.23 19.73
C SER A 2 27.55 30.09 18.75
N ASP A 3 27.43 28.90 19.36
CA ASP A 3 27.30 27.55 18.84
C ASP A 3 26.68 27.38 17.44
N ALA A 4 27.40 26.63 16.60
CA ALA A 4 26.84 25.98 15.43
C ALA A 4 26.13 24.69 15.87
N SER A 5 24.81 24.78 16.05
CA SER A 5 23.94 23.61 16.23
C SER A 5 24.06 22.67 15.02
N THR A 6 24.67 21.52 15.24
CA THR A 6 24.62 20.37 14.33
C THR A 6 23.26 19.71 14.48
N THR A 7 22.33 19.97 13.56
CA THR A 7 21.07 19.23 13.51
C THR A 7 21.37 17.84 12.98
N ALA A 8 21.44 16.85 13.87
CA ALA A 8 21.52 15.45 13.49
C ALA A 8 20.24 15.07 12.71
N THR A 9 20.36 14.83 11.40
CA THR A 9 19.28 14.30 10.58
C THR A 9 18.96 12.89 11.06
N ALA A 10 17.77 12.68 11.61
CA ALA A 10 17.29 11.34 11.93
C ALA A 10 17.36 10.46 10.68
N PRO A 11 17.76 9.18 10.78
CA PRO A 11 17.81 8.31 9.62
C PRO A 11 16.42 8.24 8.98
N ALA A 12 16.33 8.49 7.67
CA ALA A 12 15.08 8.39 6.94
C ALA A 12 14.55 6.95 7.09
N ARG A 13 13.36 6.78 7.70
CA ARG A 13 12.77 5.44 7.85
C ARG A 13 12.49 4.84 6.47
N ARG A 14 12.71 3.53 6.34
CA ARG A 14 12.34 2.78 5.13
C ARG A 14 10.81 2.87 4.95
N PRO A 15 10.30 3.34 3.79
CA PRO A 15 8.87 3.38 3.57
C PRO A 15 8.27 1.97 3.64
N HIS A 16 7.08 1.85 4.23
CA HIS A 16 6.42 0.59 4.52
C HIS A 16 5.21 0.40 3.60
N LEU A 17 5.25 -0.66 2.80
CA LEU A 17 4.26 -1.01 1.79
C LEU A 17 3.37 -2.14 2.27
N LEU A 18 2.08 -2.04 1.94
CA LEU A 18 1.17 -3.17 1.89
C LEU A 18 1.17 -3.74 0.47
N LEU A 19 1.42 -5.04 0.34
CA LEU A 19 1.36 -5.76 -0.93
C LEU A 19 0.24 -6.80 -0.89
N ALA A 20 -0.79 -6.62 -1.70
CA ALA A 20 -1.92 -7.54 -1.82
C ALA A 20 -1.97 -8.19 -3.20
N ASP A 21 -1.94 -9.51 -3.25
CA ASP A 21 -2.00 -10.32 -4.46
C ASP A 21 -2.43 -11.73 -4.00
N ASP A 22 -3.32 -12.42 -4.70
CA ASP A 22 -3.76 -13.77 -4.31
C ASP A 22 -2.81 -14.88 -4.79
N ASP A 23 -2.01 -14.61 -5.81
CA ASP A 23 -0.97 -15.52 -6.29
C ASP A 23 0.25 -15.46 -5.35
N TYR A 24 0.52 -16.59 -4.67
CA TYR A 24 1.64 -16.70 -3.73
C TYR A 24 3.01 -16.46 -4.37
N GLU A 25 3.25 -16.99 -5.57
CA GLU A 25 4.55 -16.90 -6.23
C GLU A 25 4.78 -15.47 -6.76
N MET A 26 3.75 -14.85 -7.33
CA MET A 26 3.80 -13.44 -7.74
C MET A 26 4.05 -12.53 -6.53
N ARG A 27 3.28 -12.70 -5.46
CA ARG A 27 3.42 -11.91 -4.23
C ARG A 27 4.82 -12.03 -3.64
N LYS A 28 5.38 -13.23 -3.61
CA LYS A 28 6.74 -13.50 -3.13
C LYS A 28 7.80 -12.82 -4.00
N LEU A 29 7.66 -12.88 -5.33
CA LEU A 29 8.55 -12.21 -6.28
C LEU A 29 8.50 -10.68 -6.10
N LEU A 30 7.30 -10.12 -6.03
CA LEU A 30 7.09 -8.67 -5.83
C LEU A 30 7.64 -8.21 -4.48
N ARG A 31 7.38 -8.95 -3.39
CA ARG A 31 7.97 -8.66 -2.08
C ARG A 31 9.49 -8.63 -2.16
N TRP A 32 10.10 -9.67 -2.74
CA TRP A 32 11.55 -9.74 -2.86
C TRP A 32 12.11 -8.53 -3.61
N SER A 33 11.51 -8.18 -4.75
CA SER A 33 11.92 -7.01 -5.56
C SER A 33 11.81 -5.69 -4.78
N LEU A 34 10.67 -5.45 -4.10
CA LEU A 34 10.43 -4.24 -3.31
C LEU A 34 11.36 -4.14 -2.09
N GLU A 35 11.62 -5.24 -1.40
CA GLU A 35 12.56 -5.26 -0.28
C GLU A 35 13.99 -4.91 -0.74
N HIS A 36 14.42 -5.43 -1.90
CA HIS A 36 15.72 -5.10 -2.50
C HIS A 36 15.80 -3.64 -2.97
N ALA A 37 14.67 -3.04 -3.35
CA ALA A 37 14.57 -1.61 -3.65
C ALA A 37 14.57 -0.72 -2.39
N GLY A 38 14.65 -1.30 -1.18
CA GLY A 38 14.79 -0.57 0.07
C GLY A 38 13.49 -0.37 0.85
N TYR A 39 12.37 -0.94 0.40
CA TYR A 39 11.09 -0.85 1.09
C TYR A 39 10.94 -1.89 2.21
N ARG A 40 10.17 -1.58 3.24
CA ARG A 40 9.59 -2.59 4.14
C ARG A 40 8.29 -3.06 3.51
N VAL A 41 8.01 -4.36 3.53
CA VAL A 41 6.81 -4.91 2.88
C VAL A 41 6.02 -5.75 3.88
N THR A 42 4.70 -5.59 3.88
CA THR A 42 3.76 -6.47 4.56
C THR A 42 2.83 -7.08 3.53
N GLU A 43 2.84 -8.41 3.46
CA GLU A 43 2.05 -9.18 2.51
C GLU A 43 0.60 -9.37 2.99
N CYS A 44 -0.30 -9.36 2.02
CA CYS A 44 -1.72 -9.69 2.13
C CYS A 44 -2.05 -10.71 1.05
N PRO A 45 -2.54 -11.92 1.40
CA PRO A 45 -2.94 -12.91 0.40
C PRO A 45 -4.31 -12.61 -0.22
N ASP A 46 -5.04 -11.63 0.31
CA ASP A 46 -6.39 -11.28 -0.14
C ASP A 46 -6.79 -9.88 0.33
N GLY A 47 -7.91 -9.37 -0.23
CA GLY A 47 -8.46 -8.07 0.14
C GLY A 47 -9.00 -7.96 1.57
N HIS A 48 -9.38 -9.08 2.22
CA HIS A 48 -9.84 -9.06 3.61
C HIS A 48 -8.68 -8.78 4.57
N THR A 49 -7.53 -9.41 4.32
CA THR A 49 -6.29 -9.18 5.08
C THR A 49 -5.78 -7.77 4.88
N LEU A 50 -5.88 -7.25 3.66
CA LEU A 50 -5.55 -5.85 3.34
C LEU A 50 -6.40 -4.88 4.18
N LEU A 51 -7.73 -5.03 4.15
CA LEU A 51 -8.65 -4.20 4.93
C LEU A 51 -8.37 -4.28 6.43
N LYS A 52 -8.21 -5.49 6.98
CA LYS A 52 -7.94 -5.68 8.41
C LYS A 52 -6.66 -4.99 8.87
N LYS A 53 -5.61 -5.02 8.04
CA LYS A 53 -4.34 -4.34 8.35
C LYS A 53 -4.48 -2.82 8.30
N LEU A 54 -5.23 -2.29 7.34
CA LEU A 54 -5.49 -0.85 7.24
C LEU A 54 -6.33 -0.33 8.40
N GLU A 55 -7.35 -1.09 8.82
CA GLU A 55 -8.18 -0.74 9.98
C GLU A 55 -7.40 -0.75 11.30
N ALA A 56 -6.43 -1.66 11.44
CA ALA A 56 -5.56 -1.70 12.61
C ALA A 56 -4.67 -0.44 12.73
N GLU A 57 -4.35 0.24 11.63
CA GLU A 57 -3.59 1.50 11.66
C GLU A 57 -4.46 2.71 12.02
N THR A 58 -5.76 2.70 11.70
CA THR A 58 -6.65 3.85 11.93
C THR A 58 -7.05 4.00 13.41
N GLY A 59 -6.68 3.04 14.28
CA GLY A 59 -7.07 2.96 15.70
C GLY A 59 -6.45 3.99 16.65
N GLY A 60 -5.75 5.02 16.16
CA GLY A 60 -5.33 6.18 16.96
C GLY A 60 -4.10 5.99 17.86
N GLY A 61 -3.36 4.89 17.71
CA GLY A 61 -2.06 4.70 18.39
C GLY A 61 -0.89 5.25 17.57
N ASP A 62 0.29 5.37 18.20
CA ASP A 62 1.59 5.68 17.55
C ASP A 62 2.08 4.55 16.61
N GLY A 63 1.16 3.75 16.07
CA GLY A 63 1.45 2.69 15.12
C GLY A 63 2.08 3.26 13.86
N GLU A 64 3.09 2.56 13.33
CA GLU A 64 3.63 2.89 12.02
C GLU A 64 2.51 2.84 10.99
N ARG A 65 2.41 3.87 10.14
CA ARG A 65 1.48 3.93 9.02
C ARG A 65 2.12 3.34 7.77
N TYR A 66 1.33 2.67 6.93
CA TYR A 66 1.76 2.32 5.59
C TYR A 66 1.88 3.57 4.72
N ASP A 67 2.92 3.64 3.91
CA ASP A 67 3.18 4.77 3.00
C ASP A 67 2.61 4.52 1.60
N LEU A 68 2.33 3.27 1.25
CA LEU A 68 1.84 2.88 -0.07
C LEU A 68 1.14 1.51 -0.02
N ILE A 69 0.05 1.38 -0.77
CA ILE A 69 -0.60 0.10 -1.06
C ILE A 69 -0.27 -0.29 -2.50
N VAL A 70 0.17 -1.52 -2.70
CA VAL A 70 0.33 -2.16 -4.00
C VAL A 70 -0.63 -3.35 -4.02
N THR A 71 -1.63 -3.35 -4.91
CA THR A 71 -2.65 -4.41 -4.91
C THR A 71 -2.97 -4.90 -6.31
N ASP A 72 -3.19 -6.21 -6.46
CA ASP A 72 -3.88 -6.74 -7.63
C ASP A 72 -5.32 -6.23 -7.64
N VAL A 73 -5.81 -5.96 -8.84
CA VAL A 73 -7.19 -5.63 -9.10
C VAL A 73 -8.07 -6.85 -8.85
N ARG A 74 -7.65 -8.03 -9.31
CA ARG A 74 -8.51 -9.21 -9.40
C ARG A 74 -8.19 -10.24 -8.32
N MET A 75 -8.49 -9.89 -7.08
CA MET A 75 -8.49 -10.84 -5.97
C MET A 75 -9.89 -11.42 -5.74
N PRO A 76 -10.03 -12.74 -5.45
CA PRO A 76 -11.29 -13.35 -5.00
C PRO A 76 -11.84 -12.69 -3.72
N GLY A 77 -13.15 -12.46 -3.67
CA GLY A 77 -13.83 -11.89 -2.51
C GLY A 77 -13.82 -10.36 -2.52
N VAL A 78 -13.07 -9.73 -1.62
CA VAL A 78 -12.90 -8.27 -1.61
C VAL A 78 -11.91 -7.92 -2.71
N THR A 79 -12.41 -7.42 -3.83
CA THR A 79 -11.55 -6.92 -4.91
C THR A 79 -10.71 -5.75 -4.40
N GLY A 80 -9.51 -5.53 -4.97
CA GLY A 80 -8.69 -4.36 -4.64
C GLY A 80 -9.48 -3.06 -4.76
N THR A 81 -10.45 -3.00 -5.67
CA THR A 81 -11.34 -1.84 -5.86
C THR A 81 -12.38 -1.62 -4.75
N GLU A 82 -12.85 -2.67 -4.07
CA GLU A 82 -13.80 -2.52 -2.96
C GLU A 82 -13.07 -2.08 -1.68
N ALA A 83 -11.82 -2.56 -1.50
CA ALA A 83 -10.94 -2.04 -0.47
C ALA A 83 -10.68 -0.54 -0.69
N LEU A 84 -10.31 -0.14 -1.91
CA LEU A 84 -10.14 1.26 -2.30
C LEU A 84 -11.36 2.12 -2.00
N ARG A 85 -12.56 1.63 -2.32
CA ARG A 85 -13.80 2.35 -2.06
C ARG A 85 -14.03 2.62 -0.57
N GLN A 86 -13.78 1.64 0.29
CA GLN A 86 -13.92 1.77 1.75
C GLN A 86 -12.91 2.78 2.32
N GLY A 87 -11.68 2.74 1.80
CA GLY A 87 -10.60 3.64 2.17
C GLY A 87 -10.79 5.08 1.76
N TRP A 88 -11.16 5.29 0.50
CA TRP A 88 -11.39 6.61 -0.09
C TRP A 88 -12.47 7.40 0.67
N LEU A 89 -13.52 6.73 1.16
CA LEU A 89 -14.57 7.33 1.97
C LEU A 89 -14.09 7.85 3.34
N ARG A 90 -12.99 7.31 3.88
CA ARG A 90 -12.46 7.70 5.20
C ARG A 90 -11.39 8.79 5.13
N GLY A 91 -10.86 9.11 3.94
CA GLY A 91 -9.96 10.24 3.69
C GLY A 91 -8.52 10.13 4.24
N ASP A 92 -8.17 9.02 4.90
CA ASP A 92 -6.89 8.86 5.63
C ASP A 92 -6.10 7.63 5.13
N TRP A 93 -6.18 7.35 3.83
CA TRP A 93 -5.54 6.18 3.21
C TRP A 93 -4.21 6.50 2.52
N PRO A 94 -3.25 5.55 2.54
CA PRO A 94 -2.03 5.68 1.75
C PRO A 94 -2.35 5.71 0.25
N PRO A 95 -1.48 6.32 -0.58
CA PRO A 95 -1.54 6.19 -2.04
C PRO A 95 -1.60 4.72 -2.48
N VAL A 96 -2.25 4.45 -3.62
CA VAL A 96 -2.45 3.08 -4.11
C VAL A 96 -2.00 2.93 -5.55
N ILE A 97 -1.16 1.91 -5.78
CA ILE A 97 -0.79 1.39 -7.09
C ILE A 97 -1.55 0.08 -7.33
N LEU A 98 -2.19 0.01 -8.49
CA LEU A 98 -2.81 -1.21 -8.98
C LEU A 98 -1.87 -1.92 -9.94
N ILE A 99 -1.59 -3.19 -9.64
CA ILE A 99 -0.87 -4.08 -10.55
C ILE A 99 -1.91 -5.03 -11.15
N THR A 100 -1.90 -5.25 -12.45
CA THR A 100 -2.75 -6.29 -13.04
C THR A 100 -2.08 -6.86 -14.28
N ALA A 101 -2.13 -8.18 -14.45
CA ALA A 101 -1.60 -8.87 -15.62
C ALA A 101 -2.48 -8.67 -16.88
N PHE A 102 -3.68 -8.09 -16.74
CA PHE A 102 -4.64 -7.91 -17.81
C PHE A 102 -4.98 -6.44 -17.96
N PRO A 103 -4.45 -5.74 -18.97
CA PRO A 103 -4.80 -4.35 -19.22
C PRO A 103 -6.26 -4.28 -19.66
N ASP A 104 -7.14 -3.84 -18.77
CA ASP A 104 -8.51 -3.48 -19.06
C ASP A 104 -8.65 -1.94 -19.00
N PRO A 105 -8.94 -1.27 -20.11
CA PRO A 105 -9.13 0.19 -20.14
C PRO A 105 -10.23 0.69 -19.20
N GLU A 106 -11.33 -0.06 -19.02
CA GLU A 106 -12.44 0.32 -18.16
C GLU A 106 -12.05 0.27 -16.68
N LEU A 107 -11.24 -0.73 -16.34
CA LEU A 107 -10.63 -0.88 -15.02
C LEU A 107 -9.70 0.29 -14.68
N ARG A 108 -8.87 0.74 -15.64
CA ARG A 108 -7.99 1.90 -15.44
C ARG A 108 -8.80 3.15 -15.11
N GLU A 109 -9.88 3.42 -15.83
CA GLU A 109 -10.73 4.58 -15.52
C GLU A 109 -11.40 4.46 -14.15
N ARG A 110 -11.90 3.27 -13.80
CA ARG A 110 -12.52 3.02 -12.49
C ARG A 110 -11.51 3.22 -11.35
N ALA A 111 -10.28 2.77 -11.53
CA ALA A 111 -9.19 2.94 -10.57
C ALA A 111 -8.85 4.41 -10.31
N LEU A 112 -8.69 5.20 -11.38
CA LEU A 112 -8.42 6.63 -11.28
C LEU A 112 -9.55 7.36 -10.54
N ARG A 113 -10.82 7.00 -10.79
CA ARG A 113 -11.98 7.54 -10.05
C ARG A 113 -11.96 7.21 -8.55
N LEU A 114 -11.29 6.14 -8.16
CA LEU A 114 -11.17 5.68 -6.77
C LEU A 114 -9.86 6.14 -6.09
N GLY A 115 -9.07 6.99 -6.75
CA GLY A 115 -7.85 7.58 -6.17
C GLY A 115 -6.55 6.82 -6.43
N ALA A 116 -6.54 5.81 -7.30
CA ALA A 116 -5.30 5.19 -7.74
C ALA A 116 -4.47 6.17 -8.58
N GLN A 117 -3.14 6.10 -8.48
CA GLN A 117 -2.21 6.92 -9.27
C GLN A 117 -1.55 6.07 -10.37
N ALA A 118 -1.25 6.69 -11.52
CA ALA A 118 -0.66 6.04 -12.71
C ALA A 118 0.78 6.51 -12.94
#